data_AF-A0A520HF98-F1
#
_entry.id   AF-A0A520HF98-F1
#
_cell.length_a   1.000
_cell.length_b   1.000
_cell.length_c   1.000
_cell.angle_alpha   90.00
_cell.angle_beta   90.00
_cell.angle_gamma   90.00
#
_symmetry.space_group_name_H-M   'P 1'
#
loop_
_entity.id
_entity.type
_entity.pdbx_description
1 polymer ?
#
loop_
_entity_poly.entity_id
_entity_poly.type
_entity_poly.pdbx_seq_one_letter_code
_entity_poly.pdbx_strand_id
1 'polypeptide(L)'
;RAAAEVLKVGAGSREGGEESARGLGIIVANAVVSAGFAILTQTKLVAAEAATWFRVGAGATGISGGLSFALLGAGHLVGISVGMAMFAGVVIGWWILLPILTSGGSVTGTAEVIANTVFRSDVRFFGAGVIGVAAIWTLLKIAGPVVGGVRSALAASAAKRGGEVLALEERDIPIGIVGIGSLAMLVPIGILLWTVLQGGPLEASAVGLIAGSLVFILVIGLVIAAVCGYMAGLIGASNSPVSGIGILAILAASILLVSWFGRAVEPGTTQALVAYGLIVTGIVFGIATISNDNLQDLKTGQLVGATPWKQQVALLIGVVFGSIVVPPVLNLLG
;
A
#
# COMPACT_ATOMS: atom_id res chain seq x y z
N ARG A 1 -9.44 -9.36 -18.90
CA ARG A 1 -9.56 -9.45 -20.38
C ARG A 1 -8.29 -8.96 -21.05
N ALA A 2 -7.87 -7.70 -20.84
CA ALA A 2 -6.60 -7.18 -21.38
C ALA A 2 -5.37 -8.07 -21.06
N ALA A 3 -5.12 -8.42 -19.79
CA ALA A 3 -4.00 -9.30 -19.42
C ALA A 3 -4.07 -10.70 -20.07
N ALA A 4 -5.28 -11.25 -20.21
CA ALA A 4 -5.50 -12.54 -20.87
C ALA A 4 -5.24 -12.47 -22.39
N GLU A 5 -5.54 -11.33 -23.03
CA GLU A 5 -5.22 -11.12 -24.44
C GLU A 5 -3.72 -10.94 -24.66
N VAL A 6 -3.01 -10.22 -23.79
CA VAL A 6 -1.55 -10.10 -23.84
C VAL A 6 -0.88 -11.47 -23.75
N LEU A 7 -1.34 -12.36 -22.85
CA LEU A 7 -0.82 -13.72 -22.74
C LEU A 7 -1.13 -14.56 -24.00
N LYS A 8 -2.30 -14.40 -24.62
CA LYS A 8 -2.67 -15.11 -25.86
C LYS A 8 -1.86 -14.63 -27.06
N VAL A 9 -1.64 -13.32 -27.18
CA VAL A 9 -0.83 -12.70 -28.25
C VAL A 9 0.64 -13.06 -28.09
N GLY A 10 1.17 -13.01 -26.86
CA GLY A 10 2.56 -13.34 -26.54
C GLY A 10 2.91 -14.81 -26.70
N ALA A 11 1.95 -15.73 -26.52
CA ALA A 11 2.17 -17.17 -26.72
C ALA A 11 2.02 -17.62 -28.19
N GLY A 12 1.47 -16.77 -29.08
CA GLY A 12 0.93 -17.21 -30.37
C GLY A 12 1.66 -16.77 -31.64
N SER A 13 2.63 -15.85 -31.62
CA SER A 13 3.17 -15.28 -32.87
C SER A 13 4.67 -14.93 -32.84
N ARG A 14 5.32 -15.03 -34.02
CA ARG A 14 6.68 -14.49 -34.29
C ARG A 14 6.73 -12.96 -34.22
N GLU A 15 5.61 -12.29 -34.49
CA GLU A 15 5.44 -10.83 -34.37
C GLU A 15 5.60 -10.35 -32.91
N GLY A 16 5.17 -11.15 -31.93
CA GLY A 16 5.38 -10.85 -30.52
C GLY A 16 6.86 -10.80 -30.10
N GLY A 17 7.76 -11.46 -30.83
CA GLY A 17 9.21 -11.41 -30.57
C GLY A 17 9.85 -10.07 -30.92
N GLU A 18 9.49 -9.50 -32.08
CA GLU A 18 9.98 -8.18 -32.51
C GLU A 18 9.38 -7.04 -31.66
N GLU A 19 8.09 -7.14 -31.33
CA GLU A 19 7.42 -6.19 -30.44
C GLU A 19 8.01 -6.23 -29.02
N SER A 20 8.30 -7.43 -28.50
CA SER A 20 8.95 -7.62 -27.20
C SER A 20 10.40 -7.10 -27.19
N ALA A 21 11.16 -7.32 -28.26
CA ALA A 21 12.52 -6.78 -28.40
C ALA A 21 12.53 -5.24 -28.46
N ARG A 22 11.57 -4.64 -29.18
CA ARG A 22 11.38 -3.18 -29.21
C ARG A 22 10.97 -2.63 -27.86
N GLY A 23 10.07 -3.31 -27.16
CA GLY A 23 9.66 -2.98 -25.79
C GLY A 23 10.84 -3.01 -24.82
N LEU A 24 11.64 -4.08 -24.85
CA LEU A 24 12.87 -4.19 -24.06
C LEU A 24 13.86 -3.07 -24.39
N GLY A 25 14.05 -2.74 -25.68
CA GLY A 25 14.91 -1.63 -26.09
C GLY A 25 14.48 -0.29 -25.52
N ILE A 26 13.18 -0.01 -25.49
CA ILE A 26 12.61 1.20 -24.87
C ILE A 26 12.85 1.20 -23.35
N ILE A 27 12.64 0.07 -22.67
CA ILE A 27 12.89 -0.06 -21.23
C ILE A 27 14.36 0.20 -20.90
N VAL A 28 15.29 -0.41 -21.65
CA VAL A 28 16.73 -0.21 -21.46
C VAL A 28 17.13 1.24 -21.71
N ALA A 29 16.65 1.84 -22.80
CA ALA A 29 16.94 3.24 -23.11
C ALA A 29 16.43 4.18 -22.00
N ASN A 30 15.19 3.99 -21.54
CA ASN A 30 14.61 4.77 -20.45
C ASN A 30 15.36 4.58 -19.13
N ALA A 31 15.82 3.35 -18.84
CA ALA A 31 16.62 3.05 -17.66
C ALA A 31 17.98 3.77 -17.71
N VAL A 32 18.66 3.75 -18.87
CA VAL A 32 19.94 4.46 -19.06
C VAL A 32 19.76 5.98 -18.94
N VAL A 33 18.73 6.55 -19.56
CA VAL A 33 18.43 7.99 -19.46
C VAL A 33 18.11 8.38 -18.00
N SER A 34 17.30 7.59 -17.31
CA SER A 34 16.96 7.83 -15.90
C SER A 34 18.17 7.71 -14.99
N ALA A 35 19.04 6.72 -15.21
CA ALA A 35 20.29 6.57 -14.48
C ALA A 35 21.26 7.74 -14.73
N GLY A 36 21.41 8.17 -15.99
CA GLY A 36 22.21 9.34 -16.34
C GLY A 36 21.72 10.61 -15.65
N PHE A 37 20.41 10.84 -15.66
CA PHE A 37 19.81 11.98 -14.95
C PHE A 37 19.98 11.90 -13.43
N ALA A 38 19.85 10.70 -12.84
CA ALA A 38 20.12 10.49 -11.43
C ALA A 38 21.58 10.81 -11.07
N ILE A 39 22.54 10.42 -11.92
CA ILE A 39 23.96 10.76 -11.71
C ILE A 39 24.17 12.27 -11.79
N LEU A 40 23.61 12.94 -12.81
CA LEU A 40 23.76 14.40 -12.98
C LEU A 40 23.16 15.19 -11.81
N THR A 41 22.03 14.73 -11.28
CA THR A 41 21.37 15.37 -10.13
C THR A 41 22.09 15.09 -8.82
N GLN A 42 22.53 13.85 -8.57
CA GLN A 42 23.28 13.51 -7.35
C GLN A 42 24.68 14.13 -7.31
N THR A 43 25.33 14.31 -8.46
CA THR A 43 26.61 15.03 -8.58
C THR A 43 26.46 16.56 -8.52
N LYS A 44 25.24 17.07 -8.34
CA LYS A 44 24.90 18.50 -8.31
C LYS A 44 25.27 19.27 -9.60
N LEU A 45 25.47 18.56 -10.71
CA LEU A 45 25.65 19.18 -12.03
C LEU A 45 24.34 19.75 -12.58
N VAL A 46 23.20 19.20 -12.13
CA VAL A 46 21.84 19.68 -12.44
C VAL A 46 21.07 19.89 -11.15
N ALA A 47 20.38 21.03 -11.01
CA ALA A 47 19.48 21.27 -9.89
C ALA A 47 18.28 20.31 -9.96
N ALA A 48 18.18 19.40 -9.00
CA ALA A 48 17.09 18.43 -8.91
C ALA A 48 15.83 19.02 -8.29
N GLU A 49 15.99 20.01 -7.41
CA GLU A 49 14.92 20.63 -6.65
C GLU A 49 15.13 22.13 -6.57
N ALA A 50 14.04 22.88 -6.66
CA ALA A 50 14.00 24.31 -6.43
C ALA A 50 12.86 24.63 -5.48
N ALA A 51 13.14 25.44 -4.47
CA ALA A 51 12.15 25.89 -3.53
C ALA A 51 12.37 27.37 -3.20
N THR A 52 11.27 28.11 -3.11
CA THR A 52 11.26 29.50 -2.67
C THR A 52 10.18 29.67 -1.62
N TRP A 53 10.53 30.36 -0.54
CA TRP A 53 9.61 30.68 0.55
C TRP A 53 9.50 32.18 0.68
N PHE A 54 8.28 32.67 0.81
CA PHE A 54 7.97 34.08 0.84
C PHE A 54 6.82 34.37 1.81
N ARG A 55 6.71 35.63 2.23
CA ARG A 55 5.64 36.09 3.10
C ARG A 55 4.42 36.51 2.27
N VAL A 56 3.24 36.21 2.79
CA VAL A 56 1.95 36.64 2.24
C VAL A 56 1.21 37.35 3.36
N GLY A 57 1.25 38.68 3.36
CA GLY A 57 0.78 39.50 4.48
C GLY A 57 1.54 39.16 5.77
N ALA A 58 0.80 38.81 6.83
CA ALA A 58 1.38 38.35 8.09
C ALA A 58 1.82 36.88 8.08
N GLY A 59 1.41 36.08 7.08
CA GLY A 59 1.74 34.66 6.96
C GLY A 59 2.96 34.38 6.08
N ALA A 60 3.32 33.10 5.99
CA ALA A 60 4.38 32.57 5.14
C ALA A 60 3.88 31.39 4.30
N THR A 61 4.42 31.25 3.09
CA THR A 61 4.18 30.13 2.19
C THR A 61 5.41 29.87 1.33
N GLY A 62 5.34 28.88 0.45
CA GLY A 62 6.38 28.62 -0.53
C GLY A 62 5.87 27.87 -1.74
N ILE A 63 6.74 27.81 -2.74
CA ILE A 63 6.61 26.96 -3.92
C ILE A 63 7.85 26.09 -3.94
N SER A 64 7.66 24.78 -3.93
CA SER A 64 8.72 23.81 -4.10
C SER A 64 8.38 22.85 -5.24
N GLY A 65 9.39 22.49 -6.02
CA GLY A 65 9.26 21.55 -7.12
C GLY A 65 10.56 20.79 -7.33
N GLY A 66 10.43 19.52 -7.71
CA GLY A 66 11.55 18.65 -8.03
C GLY A 66 11.37 18.05 -9.41
N LEU A 67 12.48 17.84 -10.12
CA LEU A 67 12.52 17.11 -11.37
C LEU A 67 12.80 15.63 -11.08
N SER A 68 11.87 14.76 -11.43
CA SER A 68 12.05 13.32 -11.33
C SER A 68 11.34 12.63 -12.49
N PHE A 69 12.11 11.91 -13.32
CA PHE A 69 11.56 11.08 -14.39
C PHE A 69 10.66 9.97 -13.86
N ALA A 70 10.94 9.47 -12.65
CA ALA A 70 10.05 8.51 -11.98
C ALA A 70 8.70 9.13 -11.63
N LEU A 71 8.67 10.37 -11.13
CA LEU A 71 7.42 11.09 -10.84
C LEU A 71 6.66 11.47 -12.12
N LEU A 72 7.36 11.78 -13.21
CA LEU A 72 6.73 11.99 -14.53
C LEU A 72 6.07 10.71 -15.06
N GLY A 73 6.75 9.57 -14.95
CA GLY A 73 6.18 8.26 -15.28
C GLY A 73 4.96 7.93 -14.42
N ALA A 74 5.07 8.10 -13.09
CA ALA A 74 3.95 7.90 -12.17
C ALA A 74 2.76 8.82 -12.50
N GLY A 75 3.01 10.09 -12.82
CA GLY A 75 1.97 11.03 -13.24
C GLY A 75 1.26 10.62 -14.53
N HIS A 76 2.00 10.10 -15.52
CA HIS A 76 1.41 9.56 -16.75
C HIS A 76 0.52 8.34 -16.48
N LEU A 77 0.93 7.44 -15.59
CA LEU A 77 0.16 6.25 -15.21
C LEU A 77 -1.13 6.60 -14.47
N VAL A 78 -1.07 7.59 -13.59
CA VAL A 78 -2.17 7.96 -12.70
C VAL A 78 -3.17 8.92 -13.37
N GLY A 79 -2.71 9.67 -14.39
CA GLY A 79 -3.55 10.46 -15.27
C GLY A 79 -3.99 11.82 -14.71
N ILE A 80 -4.66 12.61 -15.55
CA ILE A 80 -4.98 14.01 -15.25
C ILE A 80 -6.00 14.18 -14.12
N SER A 81 -6.94 13.25 -13.96
CA SER A 81 -7.99 13.34 -12.95
C SER A 81 -7.42 13.29 -11.53
N VAL A 82 -6.56 12.30 -11.26
CA VAL A 82 -5.88 12.16 -9.98
C VAL A 82 -4.81 13.23 -9.82
N GLY A 83 -4.09 13.60 -10.90
CA GLY A 83 -3.15 14.73 -10.89
C GLY A 83 -3.80 16.05 -10.45
N MET A 84 -5.00 16.37 -10.96
CA MET A 84 -5.76 17.56 -10.56
C MET A 84 -6.22 17.49 -9.10
N ALA A 85 -6.61 16.32 -8.61
CA ALA A 85 -6.96 16.14 -7.20
C ALA A 85 -5.75 16.36 -6.28
N MET A 86 -4.57 15.84 -6.64
CA MET A 86 -3.32 16.08 -5.91
C MET A 86 -2.93 17.56 -5.96
N PHE A 87 -3.04 18.20 -7.12
CA PHE A 87 -2.77 19.63 -7.29
C PHE A 87 -3.69 20.49 -6.41
N ALA A 88 -4.99 20.18 -6.37
CA ALA A 88 -5.92 20.86 -5.46
C ALA A 88 -5.50 20.70 -3.99
N GLY A 89 -5.06 19.50 -3.58
CA GLY A 89 -4.50 19.26 -2.24
C GLY A 89 -3.26 20.11 -1.94
N VAL A 90 -2.34 20.24 -2.91
CA VAL A 90 -1.14 21.09 -2.79
C VAL A 90 -1.53 22.56 -2.65
N VAL A 91 -2.45 23.06 -3.47
CA VAL A 91 -2.96 24.45 -3.40
C VAL A 91 -3.61 24.72 -2.05
N ILE A 92 -4.49 23.82 -1.58
CA ILE A 92 -5.16 23.97 -0.29
C ILE A 92 -4.14 23.96 0.86
N GLY A 93 -3.20 23.02 0.86
CA GLY A 93 -2.20 22.90 1.93
C GLY A 93 -1.23 24.09 1.97
N TRP A 94 -0.59 24.39 0.84
CA TRP A 94 0.49 25.37 0.78
C TRP A 94 0.01 26.80 0.62
N TRP A 95 -1.03 27.06 -0.18
CA TRP A 95 -1.42 28.42 -0.55
C TRP A 95 -2.66 28.94 0.17
N ILE A 96 -3.43 28.07 0.84
CA ILE A 96 -4.59 28.47 1.64
C ILE A 96 -4.30 28.27 3.13
N LEU A 97 -4.12 27.01 3.57
CA LEU A 97 -3.99 26.67 4.99
C LEU A 97 -2.72 27.24 5.60
N LEU A 98 -1.57 27.08 4.94
CA LEU A 98 -0.28 27.48 5.52
C LEU A 98 -0.18 29.00 5.79
N PRO A 99 -0.54 29.92 4.88
CA PRO A 99 -0.60 31.36 5.19
C PRO A 99 -1.54 31.69 6.35
N ILE A 100 -2.71 31.03 6.42
CA ILE A 100 -3.68 31.25 7.49
C ILE A 100 -3.09 30.85 8.84
N LEU A 101 -2.50 29.66 8.93
CA LEU A 101 -1.94 29.13 10.17
C LEU A 101 -0.67 29.88 10.61
N THR A 102 0.13 30.36 9.67
CA THR A 102 1.34 31.14 9.97
C THR A 102 1.06 32.60 10.33
N SER A 103 -0.11 33.14 9.95
CA SER A 103 -0.49 34.53 10.24
C SER A 103 -0.64 34.85 11.73
N GLY A 104 -0.85 33.83 12.57
CA GLY A 104 -1.00 33.97 14.03
C GLY A 104 0.30 34.27 14.79
N GLY A 105 1.46 34.29 14.13
CA GLY A 105 2.73 34.76 14.71
C GLY A 105 3.36 33.87 15.79
N SER A 106 2.93 32.61 15.93
CA SER A 106 3.47 31.68 16.96
C SER A 106 4.92 31.25 16.72
N VAL A 107 5.41 31.38 15.48
CA VAL A 107 6.78 31.00 15.07
C VAL A 107 7.47 32.22 14.47
N THR A 108 8.67 32.53 14.97
CA THR A 108 9.50 33.65 14.49
C THR A 108 10.66 33.16 13.65
N GLY A 109 11.00 33.88 12.57
CA GLY A 109 12.15 33.56 11.72
C GLY A 109 11.96 33.97 10.26
N THR A 110 12.78 33.36 9.39
CA THR A 110 12.63 33.50 7.94
C THR A 110 11.31 32.87 7.48
N ALA A 111 10.84 33.27 6.29
CA ALA A 111 9.63 32.68 5.70
C ALA A 111 9.75 31.15 5.57
N GLU A 112 10.95 30.66 5.23
CA GLU A 112 11.26 29.23 5.15
C GLU A 112 11.10 28.51 6.49
N VAL A 113 11.68 29.04 7.57
CA VAL A 113 11.60 28.43 8.90
C VAL A 113 10.15 28.37 9.39
N ILE A 114 9.42 29.48 9.24
CA ILE A 114 8.01 29.56 9.63
C ILE A 114 7.17 28.57 8.83
N ALA A 115 7.28 28.61 7.49
CA ALA A 115 6.51 27.75 6.59
C ALA A 115 6.79 26.27 6.86
N ASN A 116 8.05 25.84 6.95
CA ASN A 116 8.39 24.44 7.17
C ASN A 116 7.98 23.94 8.56
N THR A 117 8.08 24.79 9.58
CA THR A 117 7.69 24.43 10.96
C THR A 117 6.17 24.19 11.03
N VAL A 118 5.37 25.18 10.64
CA VAL A 118 3.89 25.10 10.67
C VAL A 118 3.36 24.04 9.70
N PHE A 119 4.01 23.86 8.55
CA PHE A 119 3.64 22.78 7.64
C PHE A 119 3.76 21.41 8.30
N ARG A 120 4.86 21.17 9.03
CA ARG A 120 5.12 19.89 9.70
C ARG A 120 4.23 19.68 10.93
N SER A 121 3.99 20.73 11.73
CA SER A 121 3.21 20.64 12.98
C SER A 121 1.71 20.69 12.79
N ASP A 122 1.21 21.34 11.74
CA ASP A 122 -0.22 21.62 11.59
C ASP A 122 -0.77 21.11 10.24
N VAL A 123 -0.21 21.58 9.12
CA VAL A 123 -0.76 21.26 7.79
C VAL A 123 -0.68 19.75 7.49
N ARG A 124 0.40 19.08 7.88
CA ARG A 124 0.52 17.62 7.74
C ARG A 124 -0.54 16.85 8.53
N PHE A 125 -0.86 17.29 9.74
CA PHE A 125 -1.90 16.65 10.56
C PHE A 125 -3.31 16.94 10.03
N PHE A 126 -3.54 18.13 9.49
CA PHE A 126 -4.76 18.43 8.75
C PHE A 126 -4.92 17.50 7.54
N GLY A 127 -3.85 17.36 6.74
CA GLY A 127 -3.81 16.44 5.60
C GLY A 127 -4.06 14.98 6.01
N ALA A 128 -3.45 14.52 7.10
CA ALA A 128 -3.71 13.20 7.66
C ALA A 128 -5.20 13.01 8.05
N GLY A 129 -5.83 14.04 8.60
CA GLY A 129 -7.27 14.03 8.88
C GLY A 129 -8.13 13.89 7.62
N VAL A 130 -7.83 14.66 6.57
CA VAL A 130 -8.51 14.55 5.25
C VAL A 130 -8.36 13.14 4.67
N ILE A 131 -7.15 12.59 4.73
CA ILE A 131 -6.84 11.23 4.27
C ILE A 131 -7.65 10.20 5.08
N GLY A 132 -7.75 10.36 6.40
CA GLY A 132 -8.56 9.51 7.26
C GLY A 132 -10.06 9.55 6.93
N VAL A 133 -10.63 10.74 6.72
CA VAL A 133 -12.04 10.90 6.31
C VAL A 133 -12.28 10.25 4.95
N ALA A 134 -11.39 10.47 3.98
CA ALA A 134 -11.49 9.86 2.65
C ALA A 134 -11.42 8.31 2.72
N ALA A 135 -10.58 7.77 3.61
CA ALA A 135 -10.46 6.34 3.83
C ALA A 135 -11.76 5.74 4.42
N ILE A 136 -12.34 6.38 5.44
CA ILE A 136 -13.64 5.98 6.02
C ILE A 136 -14.73 6.02 4.95
N TRP A 137 -14.80 7.12 4.20
CA TRP A 137 -15.77 7.28 3.11
C TRP A 137 -15.64 6.18 2.05
N THR A 138 -14.41 5.82 1.71
CA THR A 138 -14.12 4.73 0.78
C THR A 138 -14.64 3.40 1.32
N LEU A 139 -14.37 3.08 2.59
CA LEU A 139 -14.89 1.86 3.22
C LEU A 139 -16.41 1.81 3.24
N LEU A 140 -17.06 2.94 3.57
CA LEU A 140 -18.53 3.03 3.57
C LEU A 140 -19.12 2.75 2.18
N LYS A 141 -18.52 3.30 1.12
CA LYS A 141 -18.99 3.05 -0.26
C LYS A 141 -18.80 1.61 -0.71
N ILE A 142 -17.76 0.93 -0.24
CA ILE A 142 -17.47 -0.46 -0.64
C ILE A 142 -18.06 -1.51 0.33
N ALA A 143 -18.67 -1.09 1.45
CA ALA A 143 -19.20 -2.00 2.47
C ALA A 143 -20.21 -3.03 1.92
N GLY A 144 -21.10 -2.62 1.02
CA GLY A 144 -22.06 -3.53 0.38
C GLY A 144 -21.38 -4.66 -0.42
N PRO A 145 -20.52 -4.31 -1.40
CA PRO A 145 -19.65 -5.27 -2.09
C PRO A 145 -18.88 -6.21 -1.15
N VAL A 146 -18.33 -5.69 -0.06
CA VAL A 146 -17.59 -6.47 0.95
C VAL A 146 -18.45 -7.56 1.59
N VAL A 147 -19.62 -7.17 2.08
CA VAL A 147 -20.59 -8.11 2.68
C VAL A 147 -21.03 -9.14 1.65
N GLY A 148 -21.25 -8.72 0.40
CA GLY A 148 -21.59 -9.61 -0.71
C GLY A 148 -20.51 -10.64 -1.00
N GLY A 149 -19.24 -10.22 -1.04
CA GLY A 149 -18.08 -11.10 -1.25
C GLY A 149 -17.94 -12.14 -0.13
N VAL A 150 -18.02 -11.71 1.13
CA VAL A 150 -17.96 -12.61 2.30
C VAL A 150 -19.11 -13.62 2.29
N ARG A 151 -20.35 -13.16 2.05
CA ARG A 151 -21.52 -14.06 1.99
C ARG A 151 -21.39 -15.08 0.87
N SER A 152 -20.89 -14.67 -0.29
CA SER A 152 -20.68 -15.56 -1.44
C SER A 152 -19.61 -16.62 -1.15
N ALA A 153 -18.51 -16.24 -0.50
CA ALA A 153 -17.46 -17.17 -0.09
C ALA A 153 -17.98 -18.22 0.91
N LEU A 154 -18.78 -17.80 1.89
CA LEU A 154 -19.41 -18.71 2.86
C LEU A 154 -20.42 -19.66 2.19
N ALA A 155 -21.23 -19.15 1.27
CA ALA A 155 -22.21 -19.95 0.52
C ALA A 155 -21.53 -21.00 -0.38
N ALA A 156 -20.47 -20.62 -1.10
CA ALA A 156 -19.69 -21.54 -1.93
C ALA A 156 -19.03 -22.66 -1.10
N SER A 157 -18.51 -22.32 0.09
CA SER A 157 -17.96 -23.29 1.03
C SER A 157 -19.02 -24.28 1.54
N ALA A 158 -20.24 -23.81 1.80
CA ALA A 158 -21.35 -24.66 2.22
C ALA A 158 -21.85 -25.60 1.10
N ALA A 159 -21.94 -25.12 -0.13
CA ALA A 159 -22.37 -25.92 -1.29
C ALA A 159 -21.41 -27.07 -1.62
N LYS A 160 -20.10 -26.90 -1.37
CA LYS A 160 -19.06 -27.91 -1.64
C LYS A 160 -19.16 -29.19 -0.79
N ARG A 161 -20.02 -29.22 0.24
CA ARG A 161 -20.29 -30.42 1.06
C ARG A 161 -21.21 -31.46 0.38
N GLY A 162 -21.73 -31.19 -0.82
CA GLY A 162 -22.71 -32.02 -1.52
C GLY A 162 -22.18 -33.12 -2.46
N GLY A 163 -20.87 -33.25 -2.68
CA GLY A 163 -20.28 -34.35 -3.47
C GLY A 163 -20.39 -34.23 -5.00
N GLU A 164 -20.72 -33.05 -5.55
CA GLU A 164 -20.72 -32.83 -7.01
C GLU A 164 -19.31 -32.77 -7.61
N VAL A 165 -19.13 -33.35 -8.80
CA VAL A 165 -17.88 -33.30 -9.56
C VAL A 165 -17.73 -31.90 -10.17
N LEU A 166 -16.89 -31.08 -9.54
CA LEU A 166 -16.61 -29.72 -9.97
C LEU A 166 -15.85 -29.69 -11.30
N ALA A 167 -16.18 -28.69 -12.13
CA ALA A 167 -15.46 -28.37 -13.36
C ALA A 167 -13.96 -28.10 -13.06
N LEU A 168 -13.09 -28.28 -14.05
CA LEU A 168 -11.64 -28.17 -13.86
C LEU A 168 -11.24 -26.78 -13.35
N GLU A 169 -12.02 -25.76 -13.71
CA GLU A 169 -11.90 -24.34 -13.35
C GLU A 169 -12.40 -24.00 -11.93
N GLU A 170 -12.96 -24.96 -11.20
CA GLU A 170 -13.51 -24.78 -9.83
C GLU A 170 -12.76 -25.58 -8.76
N ARG A 171 -11.64 -26.21 -9.16
CA ARG A 171 -10.74 -26.98 -8.30
C ARG A 171 -9.69 -26.08 -7.64
N ASP A 172 -10.10 -25.37 -6.61
CA ASP A 172 -9.22 -24.65 -5.68
C ASP A 172 -8.51 -25.58 -4.68
N ILE A 173 -7.46 -25.08 -4.03
CA ILE A 173 -6.90 -25.72 -2.83
C ILE A 173 -8.02 -25.86 -1.78
N PRO A 174 -8.18 -27.04 -1.14
CA PRO A 174 -9.18 -27.22 -0.10
C PRO A 174 -9.09 -26.16 1.00
N ILE A 175 -10.21 -25.53 1.34
CA ILE A 175 -10.26 -24.41 2.29
C ILE A 175 -9.70 -24.77 3.68
N GLY A 176 -9.80 -26.03 4.09
CA GLY A 176 -9.19 -26.52 5.33
C GLY A 176 -7.66 -26.45 5.32
N ILE A 177 -7.02 -26.77 4.18
CA ILE A 177 -5.57 -26.67 4.02
C ILE A 177 -5.15 -25.20 4.04
N VAL A 178 -5.89 -24.34 3.35
CA VAL A 178 -5.65 -22.89 3.37
C VAL A 178 -5.79 -22.34 4.79
N GLY A 179 -6.85 -22.69 5.51
CA GLY A 179 -7.07 -22.25 6.89
C GLY A 179 -5.97 -22.70 7.85
N ILE A 180 -5.53 -23.97 7.76
CA ILE A 180 -4.40 -24.47 8.55
C ILE A 180 -3.12 -23.73 8.17
N GLY A 181 -2.86 -23.50 6.89
CA GLY A 181 -1.69 -22.73 6.42
C GLY A 181 -1.70 -21.28 6.92
N SER A 182 -2.84 -20.60 6.86
CA SER A 182 -3.01 -19.24 7.38
C SER A 182 -2.79 -19.17 8.89
N LEU A 183 -3.30 -20.14 9.66
CA LEU A 183 -3.05 -20.24 11.10
C LEU A 183 -1.58 -20.53 11.40
N ALA A 184 -0.94 -21.42 10.62
CA ALA A 184 0.48 -21.71 10.76
C ALA A 184 1.36 -20.48 10.50
N MET A 185 0.96 -19.60 9.57
CA MET A 185 1.67 -18.34 9.30
C MET A 185 1.60 -17.32 10.45
N LEU A 186 0.68 -17.47 11.41
CA LEU A 186 0.68 -16.64 12.61
C LEU A 186 1.92 -16.87 13.48
N VAL A 187 2.54 -18.06 13.41
CA VAL A 187 3.76 -18.38 14.17
C VAL A 187 4.97 -17.55 13.73
N PRO A 188 5.40 -17.55 12.45
CA PRO A 188 6.52 -16.71 12.02
C PRO A 188 6.22 -15.22 12.17
N ILE A 189 4.95 -14.78 12.03
CA ILE A 189 4.55 -13.41 12.33
C ILE A 189 4.76 -13.11 13.82
N GLY A 190 4.36 -14.00 14.73
CA GLY A 190 4.57 -13.86 16.15
C GLY A 190 6.06 -13.78 16.52
N ILE A 191 6.89 -14.61 15.89
CA ILE A 191 8.36 -14.56 16.05
C ILE A 191 8.90 -13.20 15.59
N LEU A 192 8.50 -12.73 14.41
CA LEU A 192 8.90 -11.41 13.91
C LEU A 192 8.54 -10.30 14.91
N LEU A 193 7.28 -10.28 15.38
CA LEU A 193 6.84 -9.27 16.35
C LEU A 193 7.57 -9.38 17.69
N TRP A 194 7.93 -10.59 18.13
CA TRP A 194 8.76 -10.79 19.31
C TRP A 194 10.16 -10.18 19.13
N THR A 195 10.81 -10.43 18.00
CA THR A 195 12.16 -9.88 17.73
C THR A 195 12.18 -8.35 17.69
N VAL A 196 11.07 -7.72 17.28
CA VAL A 196 10.90 -6.26 17.27
C VAL A 196 10.77 -5.69 18.69
N LEU A 197 10.20 -6.46 19.63
CA LEU A 197 9.90 -6.00 20.98
C LEU A 197 11.02 -6.33 21.99
N GLN A 198 11.85 -7.33 21.69
CA GLN A 198 12.92 -7.80 22.56
C GLN A 198 13.96 -6.71 22.85
N GLY A 199 14.27 -6.48 24.13
CA GLY A 199 15.25 -5.46 24.56
C GLY A 199 14.76 -4.03 24.42
N GLY A 200 13.48 -3.82 24.05
CA GLY A 200 12.89 -2.51 23.82
C GLY A 200 11.93 -2.05 24.92
N PRO A 201 11.45 -0.79 24.86
CA PRO A 201 10.54 -0.21 25.88
C PRO A 201 9.20 -0.94 26.04
N LEU A 202 8.84 -1.80 25.08
CA LEU A 202 7.56 -2.52 25.04
C LEU A 202 7.68 -3.99 25.47
N GLU A 203 8.87 -4.47 25.84
CA GLU A 203 9.14 -5.88 26.16
C GLU A 203 8.20 -6.41 27.26
N ALA A 204 7.96 -5.60 28.30
CA ALA A 204 7.07 -5.98 29.41
C ALA A 204 5.61 -6.27 28.97
N SER A 205 5.17 -5.68 27.87
CA SER A 205 3.83 -5.88 27.29
C SER A 205 3.84 -6.79 26.07
N ALA A 206 4.96 -7.45 25.76
CA ALA A 206 5.15 -8.13 24.49
C ALA A 206 4.13 -9.23 24.22
N VAL A 207 3.82 -10.04 25.23
CA VAL A 207 2.83 -11.13 25.09
C VAL A 207 1.45 -10.58 24.72
N GLY A 208 0.99 -9.54 25.42
CA GLY A 208 -0.31 -8.91 25.15
C GLY A 208 -0.36 -8.22 23.79
N LEU A 209 0.70 -7.49 23.43
CA LEU A 209 0.84 -6.82 22.14
C LEU A 209 0.83 -7.82 20.98
N ILE A 210 1.60 -8.89 21.07
CA ILE A 210 1.67 -9.93 20.03
C ILE A 210 0.33 -10.64 19.92
N ALA A 211 -0.27 -11.06 21.03
CA ALA A 211 -1.57 -11.72 21.00
C ALA A 211 -2.64 -10.82 20.35
N GLY A 212 -2.72 -9.55 20.78
CA GLY A 212 -3.64 -8.56 20.22
C GLY A 212 -3.38 -8.31 18.73
N SER A 213 -2.12 -8.20 18.32
CA SER A 213 -1.74 -7.98 16.93
C SER A 213 -2.02 -9.18 16.05
N LEU A 214 -1.80 -10.41 16.52
CA LEU A 214 -2.14 -11.63 15.77
C LEU A 214 -3.65 -11.73 15.55
N VAL A 215 -4.46 -11.43 16.57
CA VAL A 215 -5.93 -11.37 16.43
C VAL A 215 -6.33 -10.26 15.45
N PHE A 216 -5.73 -9.08 15.57
CA PHE A 216 -5.97 -7.97 14.66
C PHE A 216 -5.62 -8.35 13.21
N ILE A 217 -4.42 -8.89 12.96
CA ILE A 217 -3.97 -9.33 11.64
C ILE A 217 -4.90 -10.41 11.08
N LEU A 218 -5.31 -11.38 11.90
CA LEU A 218 -6.20 -12.44 11.46
C LEU A 218 -7.58 -11.90 11.07
N VAL A 219 -8.21 -11.09 11.92
CA VAL A 219 -9.57 -10.59 11.71
C VAL A 219 -9.58 -9.51 10.63
N ILE A 220 -8.79 -8.46 10.80
CA ILE A 220 -8.75 -7.32 9.89
C ILE A 220 -8.10 -7.73 8.57
N GLY A 221 -7.02 -8.51 8.59
CA GLY A 221 -6.40 -9.02 7.38
C GLY A 221 -7.34 -9.91 6.56
N LEU A 222 -8.14 -10.78 7.19
CA LEU A 222 -9.14 -11.60 6.48
C LEU A 222 -10.22 -10.74 5.83
N VAL A 223 -10.78 -9.77 6.56
CA VAL A 223 -11.79 -8.85 6.03
C VAL A 223 -11.22 -8.09 4.84
N ILE A 224 -10.01 -7.53 4.99
CA ILE A 224 -9.32 -6.77 3.96
C ILE A 224 -9.01 -7.63 2.74
N ALA A 225 -8.51 -8.86 2.92
CA ALA A 225 -8.25 -9.79 1.83
C ALA A 225 -9.54 -10.06 1.03
N ALA A 226 -10.66 -10.29 1.72
CA ALA A 226 -11.95 -10.48 1.05
C ALA A 226 -12.39 -9.23 0.26
N VAL A 227 -12.23 -8.03 0.83
CA VAL A 227 -12.54 -6.75 0.15
C VAL A 227 -11.68 -6.56 -1.09
N CYS A 228 -10.37 -6.57 -0.90
CA CYS A 228 -9.38 -6.27 -1.93
C CYS A 228 -9.45 -7.31 -3.05
N GLY A 229 -9.54 -8.59 -2.69
CA GLY A 229 -9.71 -9.66 -3.67
C GLY A 229 -10.98 -9.50 -4.49
N TYR A 230 -12.14 -9.29 -3.84
CA TYR A 230 -13.41 -9.12 -4.55
C TYR A 230 -13.39 -7.92 -5.50
N MET A 231 -12.82 -6.79 -5.08
CA MET A 231 -12.64 -5.62 -5.93
C MET A 231 -11.67 -5.91 -7.09
N ALA A 232 -10.52 -6.51 -6.84
CA ALA A 232 -9.56 -6.87 -7.87
C ALA A 232 -10.17 -7.79 -8.94
N GLY A 233 -10.97 -8.78 -8.51
CA GLY A 233 -11.65 -9.71 -9.40
C GLY A 233 -12.70 -9.05 -10.30
N LEU A 234 -13.32 -7.94 -9.87
CA LEU A 234 -14.35 -7.22 -10.63
C LEU A 234 -13.79 -6.08 -11.49
N ILE A 235 -12.97 -5.21 -10.89
CA ILE A 235 -12.54 -3.93 -11.49
C ILE A 235 -11.03 -3.87 -11.76
N GLY A 236 -10.26 -4.88 -11.34
CA GLY A 236 -8.81 -4.94 -11.46
C GLY A 236 -8.07 -4.28 -10.28
N ALA A 237 -6.84 -4.72 -10.04
CA ALA A 237 -5.94 -4.25 -8.98
C ALA A 237 -5.69 -2.75 -9.03
N SER A 238 -5.54 -2.18 -10.22
CA SER A 238 -5.10 -0.80 -10.42
C SER A 238 -6.09 0.24 -9.91
N ASN A 239 -7.37 -0.10 -9.78
CA ASN A 239 -8.42 0.76 -9.22
C ASN A 239 -8.94 0.27 -7.87
N SER A 240 -8.25 -0.70 -7.26
CA SER A 240 -8.64 -1.24 -5.96
C SER A 240 -8.40 -0.20 -4.84
N PRO A 241 -9.27 -0.14 -3.82
CA PRO A 241 -9.14 0.82 -2.71
C PRO A 241 -8.08 0.40 -1.67
N VAL A 242 -7.01 -0.30 -2.07
CA VAL A 242 -6.01 -0.88 -1.15
C VAL A 242 -5.33 0.18 -0.28
N SER A 243 -5.00 1.34 -0.85
CA SER A 243 -4.39 2.45 -0.10
C SER A 243 -5.30 2.97 1.01
N GLY A 244 -6.58 3.19 0.72
CA GLY A 244 -7.58 3.63 1.71
C GLY A 244 -7.76 2.60 2.83
N ILE A 245 -7.78 1.32 2.48
CA ILE A 245 -7.89 0.23 3.45
C ILE A 245 -6.65 0.17 4.37
N GLY A 246 -5.45 0.38 3.84
CA GLY A 246 -4.24 0.46 4.66
C GLY A 246 -4.21 1.65 5.61
N ILE A 247 -4.74 2.80 5.20
CA ILE A 247 -4.93 3.96 6.08
C ILE A 247 -5.87 3.60 7.25
N LEU A 248 -6.96 2.89 6.98
CA LEU A 248 -7.86 2.43 8.04
C LEU A 248 -7.19 1.42 8.96
N ALA A 249 -6.34 0.54 8.43
CA ALA A 249 -5.59 -0.41 9.23
C ALA A 249 -4.64 0.30 10.22
N ILE A 250 -3.86 1.31 9.78
CA ILE A 250 -2.99 2.05 10.71
C ILE A 250 -3.78 2.89 11.71
N LEU A 251 -4.91 3.49 11.30
CA LEU A 251 -5.77 4.24 12.23
C LEU A 251 -6.37 3.30 13.29
N ALA A 252 -6.87 2.14 12.90
CA ALA A 252 -7.41 1.14 13.82
C ALA A 252 -6.32 0.60 14.76
N ALA A 253 -5.15 0.23 14.22
CA ALA A 253 -4.02 -0.22 15.02
C ALA A 253 -3.57 0.86 16.02
N SER A 254 -3.47 2.11 15.57
CA SER A 254 -3.08 3.25 16.41
C SER A 254 -4.10 3.53 17.51
N ILE A 255 -5.41 3.44 17.22
CA ILE A 255 -6.47 3.57 18.23
C ILE A 255 -6.38 2.44 19.26
N LEU A 256 -6.16 1.19 18.83
CA LEU A 256 -6.00 0.06 19.75
C LEU A 256 -4.79 0.25 20.66
N LEU A 257 -3.63 0.63 20.11
CA LEU A 257 -2.41 0.87 20.89
C LEU A 257 -2.59 2.03 21.88
N VAL A 258 -3.17 3.16 21.45
CA VAL A 258 -3.44 4.30 22.33
C VAL A 258 -4.50 3.96 23.39
N SER A 259 -5.49 3.13 23.06
CA SER A 259 -6.50 2.70 24.04
C SER A 259 -5.92 1.83 25.16
N TRP A 260 -4.86 1.07 24.86
CA TRP A 260 -4.20 0.19 25.82
C TRP A 260 -3.15 0.94 26.66
N PHE A 261 -2.28 1.71 26.02
CA PHE A 261 -1.15 2.40 26.69
C PHE A 261 -1.49 3.80 27.19
N GLY A 262 -2.60 4.37 26.74
CA GLY A 262 -2.96 5.77 26.99
C GLY A 262 -2.16 6.74 26.13
N ARG A 263 -2.39 8.04 26.36
CA ARG A 263 -1.76 9.14 25.61
C ARG A 263 -0.51 9.71 26.28
N ALA A 264 -0.33 9.44 27.57
CA ALA A 264 0.75 9.99 28.39
C ALA A 264 1.79 8.92 28.70
N VAL A 265 2.49 8.48 27.65
CA VAL A 265 3.61 7.54 27.74
C VAL A 265 4.92 8.28 27.44
N GLU A 266 6.02 7.75 27.97
CA GLU A 266 7.35 8.32 27.72
C GLU A 266 7.64 8.43 26.21
N PRO A 267 8.44 9.43 25.76
CA PRO A 267 8.74 9.62 24.35
C PRO A 267 9.32 8.38 23.66
N GLY A 268 10.18 7.62 24.36
CA GLY A 268 10.76 6.38 23.84
C GLY A 268 9.71 5.29 23.60
N THR A 269 8.75 5.15 24.51
CA THR A 269 7.60 4.24 24.35
C THR A 269 6.69 4.67 23.21
N THR A 270 6.47 5.98 23.04
CA THR A 270 5.68 6.50 21.92
C THR A 270 6.30 6.14 20.58
N GLN A 271 7.61 6.32 20.41
CA GLN A 271 8.32 5.94 19.18
C GLN A 271 8.24 4.43 18.93
N ALA A 272 8.41 3.61 19.97
CA ALA A 272 8.27 2.16 19.87
C ALA A 272 6.85 1.74 19.45
N LEU A 273 5.81 2.37 20.00
CA LEU A 273 4.40 2.10 19.62
C LEU A 273 4.12 2.48 18.17
N VAL A 274 4.66 3.62 17.70
CA VAL A 274 4.54 4.02 16.30
C VAL A 274 5.22 3.01 15.38
N ALA A 275 6.47 2.64 15.68
CA ALA A 275 7.19 1.64 14.89
C ALA A 275 6.46 0.29 14.87
N TYR A 276 5.98 -0.17 16.03
CA TYR A 276 5.20 -1.40 16.15
C TYR A 276 3.90 -1.36 15.34
N GLY A 277 3.13 -0.26 15.44
CA GLY A 277 1.91 -0.06 14.68
C GLY A 277 2.14 -0.04 13.16
N LEU A 278 3.25 0.54 12.71
CA LEU A 278 3.65 0.53 11.29
C LEU A 278 4.01 -0.88 10.82
N ILE A 279 4.72 -1.68 11.64
CA ILE A 279 5.06 -3.08 11.31
C ILE A 279 3.80 -3.93 11.20
N VAL A 280 2.90 -3.87 12.19
CA VAL A 280 1.62 -4.59 12.18
C VAL A 280 0.79 -4.18 10.97
N THR A 281 0.72 -2.88 10.68
CA THR A 281 0.03 -2.38 9.48
C THR A 281 0.69 -2.88 8.20
N GLY A 282 2.02 -2.91 8.13
CA GLY A 282 2.76 -3.43 6.98
C GLY A 282 2.41 -4.87 6.66
N ILE A 283 2.22 -5.72 7.69
CA ILE A 283 1.74 -7.10 7.53
C ILE A 283 0.33 -7.11 6.93
N VAL A 284 -0.59 -6.30 7.48
CA VAL A 284 -1.96 -6.19 6.95
C VAL A 284 -1.96 -5.66 5.51
N PHE A 285 -1.08 -4.72 5.18
CA PHE A 285 -0.94 -4.19 3.84
C PHE A 285 -0.40 -5.25 2.87
N GLY A 286 0.56 -6.07 3.31
CA GLY A 286 1.04 -7.24 2.56
C GLY A 286 -0.08 -8.25 2.27
N ILE A 287 -0.95 -8.52 3.24
CA ILE A 287 -2.15 -9.35 3.03
C ILE A 287 -3.05 -8.72 1.96
N ALA A 288 -3.28 -7.41 2.05
CA ALA A 288 -4.15 -6.68 1.12
C ALA A 288 -3.62 -6.73 -0.33
N THR A 289 -2.33 -6.43 -0.53
CA THR A 289 -1.71 -6.38 -1.87
C THR A 289 -1.60 -7.76 -2.49
N ILE A 290 -1.14 -8.76 -1.73
CA ILE A 290 -1.03 -10.14 -2.24
C ILE A 290 -2.42 -10.72 -2.55
N SER A 291 -3.43 -10.47 -1.72
CA SER A 291 -4.79 -10.93 -2.00
C SER A 291 -5.39 -10.28 -3.24
N ASN A 292 -5.11 -8.99 -3.45
CA ASN A 292 -5.56 -8.23 -4.61
C ASN A 292 -4.96 -8.80 -5.91
N ASP A 293 -3.64 -8.99 -5.93
CA ASP A 293 -2.93 -9.50 -7.11
C ASP A 293 -3.29 -10.96 -7.39
N ASN A 294 -3.37 -11.80 -6.35
CA ASN A 294 -3.75 -13.20 -6.48
C ASN A 294 -5.13 -13.37 -7.14
N LEU A 295 -6.15 -12.59 -6.74
CA LEU A 295 -7.48 -12.71 -7.35
C LEU A 295 -7.52 -12.17 -8.78
N GLN A 296 -6.70 -11.17 -9.11
CA GLN A 296 -6.54 -10.72 -10.49
C GLN A 296 -5.89 -11.80 -11.37
N ASP A 297 -4.88 -12.49 -10.86
CA ASP A 297 -4.18 -13.55 -11.59
C ASP A 297 -5.05 -14.79 -11.75
N LEU A 298 -5.78 -15.19 -10.70
CA LEU A 298 -6.77 -16.26 -10.77
C LEU A 298 -7.89 -15.92 -11.76
N LYS A 299 -8.35 -14.66 -11.80
CA LYS A 299 -9.35 -14.24 -12.79
C LYS A 299 -8.80 -14.31 -14.21
N THR A 300 -7.56 -13.90 -14.41
CA THR A 300 -6.89 -13.99 -15.71
C THR A 300 -6.70 -15.44 -16.13
N GLY A 301 -6.28 -16.30 -15.20
CA GLY A 301 -6.19 -17.75 -15.35
C GLY A 301 -7.48 -18.41 -15.78
N GLN A 302 -8.57 -18.10 -15.07
CA GLN A 302 -9.91 -18.58 -15.40
C GLN A 302 -10.29 -18.20 -16.85
N LEU A 303 -9.99 -16.98 -17.29
CA LEU A 303 -10.31 -16.50 -18.63
C LEU A 303 -9.48 -17.18 -19.74
N VAL A 304 -8.35 -17.80 -19.40
CA VAL A 304 -7.49 -18.57 -20.33
C VAL A 304 -7.59 -20.09 -20.13
N GLY A 305 -8.50 -20.56 -19.27
CA GLY A 305 -8.74 -22.00 -19.01
C GLY A 305 -7.69 -22.66 -18.11
N ALA A 306 -6.99 -21.91 -17.26
CA ALA A 306 -6.01 -22.46 -16.33
C ALA A 306 -6.68 -23.16 -15.13
N THR A 307 -6.01 -24.19 -14.59
CA THR A 307 -6.47 -24.88 -13.37
C THR A 307 -6.14 -24.07 -12.10
N PRO A 308 -7.12 -23.65 -11.28
CA PRO A 308 -6.91 -22.69 -10.18
C PRO A 308 -5.88 -23.13 -9.13
N TRP A 309 -5.91 -24.38 -8.66
CA TRP A 309 -4.97 -24.81 -7.60
C TRP A 309 -3.50 -24.73 -8.04
N LYS A 310 -3.21 -24.99 -9.33
CA LYS A 310 -1.84 -24.88 -9.87
C LYS A 310 -1.37 -23.43 -9.84
N GLN A 311 -2.28 -22.50 -10.15
CA GLN A 311 -1.99 -21.07 -10.08
C GLN A 311 -1.78 -20.62 -8.65
N GLN A 312 -2.60 -21.07 -7.70
CA GLN A 312 -2.42 -20.75 -6.28
C GLN A 312 -1.04 -21.19 -5.76
N VAL A 313 -0.57 -22.39 -6.15
CA VAL A 313 0.78 -22.86 -5.81
C VAL A 313 1.86 -22.01 -6.47
N ALA A 314 1.71 -21.66 -7.75
CA ALA A 314 2.67 -20.79 -8.45
C ALA A 314 2.76 -19.40 -7.79
N LEU A 315 1.63 -18.83 -7.37
CA LEU A 315 1.57 -17.56 -6.65
C LEU A 315 2.29 -17.63 -5.29
N LEU A 316 2.09 -18.70 -4.54
CA LEU A 316 2.82 -18.93 -3.28
C LEU A 316 4.34 -18.96 -3.48
N ILE A 317 4.80 -19.65 -4.54
CA ILE A 317 6.22 -19.67 -4.90
C ILE A 317 6.71 -18.26 -5.25
N GLY A 318 5.93 -17.50 -6.02
CA GLY A 318 6.23 -16.11 -6.37
C GLY A 318 6.41 -15.22 -5.14
N VAL A 319 5.54 -15.35 -4.13
CA VAL A 319 5.64 -14.62 -2.86
C VAL A 319 6.94 -14.97 -2.12
N VAL A 320 7.32 -16.26 -2.07
CA VAL A 320 8.58 -16.68 -1.45
C VAL A 320 9.78 -16.03 -2.13
N PHE A 321 9.89 -16.12 -3.45
CA PHE A 321 10.98 -15.48 -4.20
C PHE A 321 10.98 -13.96 -4.02
N GLY A 322 9.82 -13.32 -4.11
CA GLY A 322 9.68 -11.87 -3.89
C GLY A 322 10.15 -11.45 -2.50
N SER A 323 9.78 -12.21 -1.46
CA SER A 323 10.18 -11.93 -0.07
C SER A 323 11.69 -12.09 0.17
N ILE A 324 12.38 -12.91 -0.62
CA ILE A 324 13.83 -13.12 -0.51
C ILE A 324 14.59 -12.04 -1.30
N VAL A 325 14.10 -11.64 -2.47
CA VAL A 325 14.83 -10.77 -3.40
C VAL A 325 14.58 -9.29 -3.13
N VAL A 326 13.35 -8.90 -2.81
CA VAL A 326 12.98 -7.47 -2.71
C VAL A 326 13.66 -6.77 -1.53
N PRO A 327 13.67 -7.29 -0.28
CA PRO A 327 14.26 -6.56 0.84
C PRO A 327 15.77 -6.26 0.68
N PRO A 328 16.64 -7.18 0.23
CA PRO A 328 18.04 -6.86 -0.05
C PRO A 328 18.21 -5.78 -1.10
N VAL A 329 17.41 -5.79 -2.17
CA VAL A 329 17.46 -4.75 -3.21
C VAL A 329 17.06 -3.39 -2.64
N LEU A 330 16.01 -3.34 -1.83
CA LEU A 330 15.61 -2.08 -1.17
C LEU A 330 16.69 -1.57 -0.21
N ASN A 331 17.37 -2.46 0.53
CA ASN A 331 18.49 -2.08 1.39
C ASN A 331 19.72 -1.57 0.62
N LEU A 332 19.87 -1.92 -0.65
CA LEU A 332 20.95 -1.38 -1.50
C LEU A 332 20.59 -0.02 -2.13
N LEU A 333 19.30 0.30 -2.23
CA LEU A 333 18.80 1.53 -2.85
C LEU A 333 18.42 2.62 -1.83
N GLY A 334 18.18 2.25 -0.56
CA GLY A 334 17.88 3.13 0.57
C GLY A 334 19.11 3.46 1.39
#